data_AF-A0A6P0NFM7-F1
#
_entry.id   AF-A0A6P0NFM7-F1
#
_cell.length_a   1.000
_cell.length_b   1.000
_cell.length_c   1.000
_cell.angle_alpha   90.00
_cell.angle_beta   90.00
_cell.angle_gamma   90.00
#
_symmetry.space_group_name_H-M   'P 1'
#
loop_
_entity.id
_entity.type
_entity.pdbx_description
1 polymer ?
#
loop_
_entity_poly.entity_id
_entity_poly.type
_entity_poly.pdbx_seq_one_letter_code
_entity_poly.pdbx_strand_id
1 'polypeptide(L)'
;MTHLFTQHDKLGGALGNFLDSEFRPLLETKLDSAGWEITPYVNVFNRSPEFGFSQFLDNPRYSTGYTTLWNTLGVMLETHMLKPYKKRVEGTYEFMRSIITIVDNNETRIRELRAKSFENQLEAKDYYFNYKIDSTRSSTLNFKGFELDTLISEVTALPRIKFNRNRPYEREIIFQNYFTPSDTITIPAAYIIKKGWHAVLERLENNKIEVTELESDTTLFVESYKIESYKTYSNPYEGHYPHYETKVVSAMGTIEFSAG
;
A
#
# COMPACT_ATOMS: atom_id res chain seq x y z
N MET A 1 -7.63 -18.51 3.42
CA MET A 1 -7.34 -17.22 4.09
C MET A 1 -7.12 -16.18 3.02
N THR A 2 -6.93 -14.90 3.37
CA THR A 2 -6.53 -13.90 2.38
C THR A 2 -5.28 -13.15 2.81
N HIS A 3 -4.41 -12.81 1.87
CA HIS A 3 -3.24 -11.96 2.13
C HIS A 3 -3.38 -10.61 1.43
N LEU A 4 -2.72 -9.61 1.98
CA LEU A 4 -2.52 -8.32 1.34
C LEU A 4 -1.03 -8.01 1.46
N PHE A 5 -0.29 -8.34 0.40
CA PHE A 5 1.10 -7.92 0.27
C PHE A 5 1.18 -6.44 -0.07
N THR A 6 2.26 -5.81 0.39
CA THR A 6 2.73 -4.54 -0.16
C THR A 6 2.64 -4.56 -1.69
N GLN A 7 2.08 -3.50 -2.29
CA GLN A 7 2.00 -3.42 -3.74
C GLN A 7 3.42 -3.34 -4.35
N HIS A 8 3.72 -4.26 -5.26
CA HIS A 8 5.09 -4.52 -5.72
C HIS A 8 5.65 -3.44 -6.63
N ASP A 9 4.84 -2.80 -7.48
CA ASP A 9 5.29 -1.67 -8.33
C ASP A 9 5.63 -0.43 -7.48
N LYS A 10 4.90 -0.21 -6.38
CA LYS A 10 5.15 0.85 -5.40
C LYS A 10 6.39 0.57 -4.55
N LEU A 11 6.62 -0.69 -4.18
CA LEU A 11 7.88 -1.10 -3.53
C LEU A 11 9.07 -0.96 -4.48
N GLY A 12 8.84 -1.25 -5.77
CA GLY A 12 9.73 -0.92 -6.87
C GLY A 12 11.02 -1.73 -6.92
N GLY A 13 11.71 -1.61 -8.06
CA GLY A 13 13.02 -2.18 -8.29
C GLY A 13 13.10 -3.70 -8.06
N ALA A 14 14.30 -4.16 -7.69
CA ALA A 14 14.56 -5.57 -7.48
C ALA A 14 13.83 -6.14 -6.26
N LEU A 15 13.55 -5.31 -5.24
CA LEU A 15 12.84 -5.72 -4.03
C LEU A 15 11.34 -5.96 -4.30
N GLY A 16 10.70 -5.08 -5.08
CA GLY A 16 9.33 -5.27 -5.56
C GLY A 16 9.20 -6.52 -6.44
N ASN A 17 10.13 -6.70 -7.38
CA ASN A 17 10.15 -7.91 -8.22
C ASN A 17 10.29 -9.18 -7.38
N PHE A 18 11.24 -9.22 -6.46
CA PHE A 18 11.43 -10.36 -5.55
C PHE A 18 10.16 -10.66 -4.74
N LEU A 19 9.45 -9.63 -4.26
CA LEU A 19 8.21 -9.80 -3.52
C LEU A 19 7.13 -10.53 -4.35
N ASP A 20 6.94 -10.12 -5.60
CA ASP A 20 5.86 -10.66 -6.45
C ASP A 20 6.22 -11.99 -7.13
N SER A 21 7.43 -12.12 -7.68
CA SER A 21 7.81 -13.29 -8.47
C SER A 21 8.37 -14.45 -7.65
N GLU A 22 8.84 -14.20 -6.42
CA GLU A 22 9.51 -15.22 -5.60
C GLU A 22 8.85 -15.37 -4.23
N PHE A 23 8.85 -14.30 -3.41
CA PHE A 23 8.42 -14.39 -2.01
C PHE A 23 6.95 -14.79 -1.87
N ARG A 24 6.04 -14.11 -2.59
CA ARG A 24 4.60 -14.41 -2.54
C ARG A 24 4.29 -15.83 -3.04
N PRO A 25 4.74 -16.27 -4.24
CA PRO A 25 4.51 -17.64 -4.70
C PRO A 25 5.07 -18.71 -3.76
N LEU A 26 6.24 -18.45 -3.15
CA LEU A 26 6.82 -19.37 -2.17
C LEU A 26 5.95 -19.50 -0.91
N LEU A 27 5.40 -18.39 -0.41
CA LEU A 27 4.47 -18.41 0.71
C LEU A 27 3.18 -19.16 0.37
N GLU A 28 2.60 -18.87 -0.79
CA GLU A 28 1.38 -19.53 -1.29
C GLU A 28 1.59 -21.05 -1.40
N THR A 29 2.70 -21.47 -2.02
CA THR A 29 3.06 -22.90 -2.18
C THR A 29 3.28 -23.59 -0.84
N LYS A 30 3.98 -22.93 0.10
CA LYS A 30 4.26 -23.49 1.42
C LYS A 30 2.99 -23.69 2.23
N LEU A 31 2.05 -22.74 2.17
CA LEU A 31 0.76 -22.84 2.85
C LEU A 31 -0.13 -23.91 2.22
N ASP A 32 -0.18 -23.97 0.89
CA ASP A 32 -0.92 -25.01 0.17
C ASP A 32 -0.42 -26.41 0.55
N SER A 33 0.91 -26.60 0.60
CA SER A 33 1.54 -27.85 1.06
C SER A 33 1.21 -28.20 2.51
N ALA A 34 0.90 -27.21 3.35
CA ALA A 34 0.44 -27.39 4.73
C ALA A 34 -1.09 -27.52 4.85
N GLY A 35 -1.81 -27.60 3.73
CA GLY A 35 -3.27 -27.72 3.67
C GLY A 35 -4.03 -26.40 3.91
N TRP A 36 -3.37 -25.26 3.71
CA TRP A 36 -3.91 -23.93 3.95
C TRP A 36 -3.98 -23.10 2.67
N GLU A 37 -5.13 -23.10 2.04
CA GLU A 37 -5.38 -22.24 0.87
C GLU A 37 -5.36 -20.75 1.24
N ILE A 38 -4.72 -19.94 0.41
CA ILE A 38 -4.67 -18.49 0.53
C ILE A 38 -4.85 -17.83 -0.84
N THR A 39 -5.50 -16.66 -0.86
CA THR A 39 -5.74 -15.87 -2.07
C THR A 39 -5.51 -14.38 -1.76
N PRO A 40 -5.25 -13.51 -2.75
CA PRO A 40 -5.21 -12.08 -2.49
C PRO A 40 -6.50 -11.55 -1.84
N TYR A 41 -6.37 -10.49 -1.03
CA TYR A 41 -7.48 -9.83 -0.35
C TYR A 41 -8.51 -9.35 -1.36
N VAL A 42 -9.75 -9.77 -1.15
CA VAL A 42 -10.86 -9.54 -2.06
C VAL A 42 -11.60 -8.28 -1.63
N ASN A 43 -11.50 -7.22 -2.43
CA ASN A 43 -12.23 -5.98 -2.22
C ASN A 43 -13.20 -5.72 -3.39
N VAL A 44 -14.40 -6.29 -3.30
CA VAL A 44 -15.45 -6.12 -4.32
C VAL A 44 -16.68 -5.45 -3.69
N PHE A 45 -17.06 -4.29 -4.21
CA PHE A 45 -18.25 -3.56 -3.73
C PHE A 45 -19.49 -4.01 -4.51
N ASN A 46 -20.39 -4.73 -3.86
CA ASN A 46 -21.68 -5.20 -4.42
C ASN A 46 -21.58 -5.95 -5.76
N ARG A 47 -20.44 -6.60 -6.04
CA ARG A 47 -20.20 -7.39 -7.26
C ARG A 47 -19.58 -8.73 -6.89
N SER A 48 -19.87 -9.76 -7.66
CA SER A 48 -19.21 -11.06 -7.55
C SER A 48 -17.72 -10.96 -7.91
N PRO A 49 -16.81 -11.58 -7.11
CA PRO A 49 -15.40 -11.71 -7.49
C PRO A 49 -15.16 -12.49 -8.78
N GLU A 50 -16.14 -13.26 -9.28
CA GLU A 50 -16.03 -14.04 -10.52
C GLU A 50 -15.69 -13.19 -11.76
N PHE A 51 -15.95 -11.89 -11.70
CA PHE A 51 -15.68 -10.96 -12.78
C PHE A 51 -14.31 -10.25 -12.66
N GLY A 52 -13.44 -10.75 -11.79
CA GLY A 52 -12.16 -10.14 -11.50
C GLY A 52 -12.24 -8.96 -10.54
N PHE A 53 -11.08 -8.62 -9.97
CA PHE A 53 -10.90 -7.52 -9.03
C PHE A 53 -9.45 -7.03 -9.04
N SER A 54 -9.21 -5.87 -8.42
CA SER A 54 -7.87 -5.30 -8.28
C SER A 54 -7.24 -5.63 -6.94
N GLN A 55 -5.91 -5.68 -6.90
CA GLN A 55 -5.18 -5.67 -5.64
C GLN A 55 -5.53 -4.39 -4.89
N PHE A 56 -5.70 -4.51 -3.57
CA PHE A 56 -5.87 -3.36 -2.72
C PHE A 56 -4.60 -2.49 -2.73
N LEU A 57 -4.72 -1.22 -3.11
CA LEU A 57 -3.62 -0.28 -3.06
C LEU A 57 -3.37 0.18 -1.62
N ASP A 58 -2.28 -0.31 -1.04
CA ASP A 58 -1.90 -0.04 0.33
C ASP A 58 -1.13 1.29 0.47
N ASN A 59 -1.86 2.39 0.60
CA ASN A 59 -1.24 3.69 0.89
C ASN A 59 -0.58 3.72 2.29
N PRO A 60 0.36 4.66 2.56
CA PRO A 60 1.16 4.66 3.80
C PRO A 60 0.40 4.79 5.13
N ARG A 61 -0.91 5.01 5.12
CA ARG A 61 -1.75 4.91 6.34
C ARG A 61 -2.01 3.47 6.77
N TYR A 62 -1.81 2.48 5.89
CA TYR A 62 -1.88 1.05 6.24
C TYR A 62 -0.49 0.53 6.56
N SER A 63 -0.40 -0.51 7.40
CA SER A 63 0.89 -1.07 7.85
C SER A 63 1.78 -1.52 6.69
N THR A 64 1.25 -2.24 5.71
CA THR A 64 2.01 -2.70 4.53
C THR A 64 2.44 -1.54 3.63
N GLY A 65 1.64 -0.48 3.58
CA GLY A 65 1.97 0.75 2.87
C GLY A 65 3.08 1.53 3.57
N TYR A 66 3.00 1.62 4.90
CA TYR A 66 3.99 2.27 5.73
C TYR A 66 5.35 1.57 5.67
N THR A 67 5.39 0.24 5.75
CA THR A 67 6.65 -0.53 5.63
C THR A 67 7.33 -0.31 4.27
N THR A 68 6.56 -0.02 3.22
CA THR A 68 7.10 0.26 1.88
C THR A 68 7.98 1.51 1.88
N LEU A 69 7.66 2.53 2.68
CA LEU A 69 8.47 3.75 2.81
C LEU A 69 9.90 3.45 3.30
N TRP A 70 10.09 2.30 3.96
CA TRP A 70 11.35 1.87 4.55
C TRP A 70 11.97 0.68 3.81
N ASN A 71 11.63 0.48 2.52
CA ASN A 71 12.07 -0.64 1.69
C ASN A 71 11.90 -1.99 2.39
N THR A 72 10.76 -2.18 3.07
CA THR A 72 10.50 -3.36 3.90
C THR A 72 9.31 -4.13 3.35
N LEU A 73 9.49 -5.44 3.14
CA LEU A 73 8.44 -6.36 2.68
C LEU A 73 7.31 -6.37 3.71
N GLY A 74 6.10 -5.99 3.30
CA GLY A 74 4.90 -6.01 4.14
C GLY A 74 3.90 -7.05 3.65
N VAL A 75 3.26 -7.75 4.60
CA VAL A 75 2.09 -8.59 4.32
C VAL A 75 1.13 -8.57 5.49
N MET A 76 -0.15 -8.37 5.20
CA MET A 76 -1.24 -8.49 6.16
C MET A 76 -2.00 -9.79 5.89
N LEU A 77 -2.23 -10.58 6.94
CA LEU A 77 -3.13 -11.73 6.88
C LEU A 77 -4.52 -11.30 7.31
N GLU A 78 -5.53 -11.72 6.55
CA GLU A 78 -6.93 -11.57 6.92
C GLU A 78 -7.60 -12.94 6.96
N THR A 79 -8.36 -13.20 8.04
CA THR A 79 -9.17 -14.40 8.20
C THR A 79 -10.63 -14.02 8.34
N HIS A 80 -11.47 -14.45 7.38
CA HIS A 80 -12.87 -14.04 7.34
C HIS A 80 -13.59 -14.43 8.64
N MET A 81 -14.21 -13.43 9.29
CA MET A 81 -14.90 -13.57 10.59
C MET A 81 -15.94 -14.72 10.67
N LEU A 82 -16.52 -15.12 9.53
CA LEU A 82 -17.53 -16.18 9.44
C LEU A 82 -16.93 -17.61 9.41
N LYS A 83 -15.60 -17.75 9.33
CA LYS A 83 -14.93 -19.05 9.39
C LYS A 83 -14.78 -19.52 10.85
N PRO A 84 -14.80 -20.84 11.11
CA PRO A 84 -14.64 -21.39 12.46
C PRO A 84 -13.40 -20.85 13.16
N TYR A 85 -13.54 -20.42 14.42
CA TYR A 85 -12.46 -19.79 15.18
C TYR A 85 -11.16 -20.62 15.21
N LYS A 86 -11.27 -21.93 15.52
CA LYS A 86 -10.13 -22.85 15.52
C LYS A 86 -9.34 -22.81 14.21
N LYS A 87 -10.03 -22.84 13.06
CA LYS A 87 -9.39 -22.76 11.74
C LYS A 87 -8.73 -21.42 11.49
N ARG A 88 -9.28 -20.32 12.00
CA ARG A 88 -8.65 -19.00 11.91
C ARG A 88 -7.35 -18.95 12.71
N VAL A 89 -7.35 -19.48 13.94
CA VAL A 89 -6.16 -19.53 14.80
C VAL A 89 -5.06 -20.41 14.19
N GLU A 90 -5.40 -21.64 13.81
CA GLU A 90 -4.43 -22.58 13.22
C GLU A 90 -3.87 -22.05 11.90
N GLY A 91 -4.71 -21.45 11.04
CA GLY A 91 -4.27 -20.86 9.78
C GLY A 91 -3.34 -19.68 9.99
N THR A 92 -3.63 -18.78 10.93
CA THR A 92 -2.73 -17.68 11.31
C THR A 92 -1.41 -18.18 11.86
N TYR A 93 -1.43 -19.22 12.70
CA TYR A 93 -0.23 -19.83 13.23
C TYR A 93 0.68 -20.39 12.12
N GLU A 94 0.10 -21.15 11.19
CA GLU A 94 0.87 -21.73 10.08
C GLU A 94 1.37 -20.67 9.10
N PHE A 95 0.59 -19.62 8.87
CA PHE A 95 1.01 -18.44 8.11
C PHE A 95 2.26 -17.78 8.71
N MET A 96 2.25 -17.51 10.03
CA MET A 96 3.41 -16.91 10.71
C MET A 96 4.63 -17.82 10.64
N ARG A 97 4.48 -19.12 10.89
CA ARG A 97 5.59 -20.09 10.78
C ARG A 97 6.18 -20.14 9.37
N SER A 98 5.32 -20.11 8.36
CA SER A 98 5.72 -20.13 6.96
C SER A 98 6.52 -18.88 6.58
N ILE A 99 6.05 -17.69 6.98
CA ILE A 99 6.79 -16.44 6.76
C ILE A 99 8.15 -16.49 7.47
N ILE A 100 8.19 -16.87 8.75
CA ILE A 100 9.45 -16.91 9.52
C ILE A 100 10.46 -17.81 8.81
N THR A 101 10.03 -19.00 8.36
CA THR A 101 10.90 -19.94 7.63
C THR A 101 11.39 -19.36 6.31
N ILE A 102 10.52 -18.69 5.55
CA ILE A 102 10.89 -18.10 4.26
C ILE A 102 11.88 -16.96 4.46
N VAL A 103 11.64 -16.09 5.45
CA VAL A 103 12.53 -14.97 5.77
C VAL A 103 13.89 -15.48 6.24
N ASP A 104 13.94 -16.50 7.11
CA ASP A 104 15.18 -17.11 7.59
C ASP A 104 16.01 -17.69 6.41
N ASN A 105 15.36 -18.42 5.51
CA ASN A 105 16.01 -18.99 4.33
C ASN A 105 16.47 -17.94 3.29
N ASN A 106 15.89 -16.74 3.30
CA ASN A 106 16.17 -15.68 2.33
C ASN A 106 16.81 -14.44 2.97
N GLU A 107 17.30 -14.56 4.21
CA GLU A 107 17.74 -13.43 5.03
C GLU A 107 18.74 -12.54 4.29
N THR A 108 19.84 -13.14 3.81
CA THR A 108 20.91 -12.43 3.09
C THR A 108 20.35 -11.71 1.88
N ARG A 109 19.52 -12.39 1.08
CA ARG A 109 18.94 -11.83 -0.15
C ARG A 109 18.04 -10.64 0.15
N ILE A 110 17.19 -10.74 1.17
CA ILE A 110 16.29 -9.65 1.59
C ILE A 110 17.11 -8.44 2.07
N ARG A 111 18.17 -8.66 2.87
CA ARG A 111 19.06 -7.59 3.35
C ARG A 111 19.75 -6.87 2.18
N GLU A 112 20.30 -7.62 1.24
CA GLU A 112 20.96 -7.08 0.04
C GLU A 112 20.00 -6.24 -0.81
N LEU A 113 18.82 -6.79 -1.13
CA LEU A 113 17.81 -6.09 -1.92
C LEU A 113 17.34 -4.80 -1.24
N ARG A 114 17.12 -4.85 0.09
CA ARG A 114 16.73 -3.68 0.87
C ARG A 114 17.82 -2.62 0.90
N ALA A 115 19.08 -2.99 1.14
CA ALA A 115 20.21 -2.07 1.11
C ALA A 115 20.32 -1.40 -0.26
N LYS A 116 20.20 -2.18 -1.34
CA LYS A 116 20.26 -1.66 -2.71
C LYS A 116 19.12 -0.69 -3.02
N SER A 117 17.92 -0.92 -2.51
CA SER A 117 16.81 0.02 -2.66
C SER A 117 17.09 1.37 -2.02
N PHE A 118 17.75 1.42 -0.85
CA PHE A 118 18.17 2.69 -0.24
C PHE A 118 19.25 3.40 -1.04
N GLU A 119 20.26 2.68 -1.55
CA GLU A 119 21.29 3.25 -2.42
C GLU A 119 20.65 3.91 -3.66
N ASN A 120 19.74 3.19 -4.33
CA ASN A 120 19.07 3.70 -5.53
C ASN A 120 18.20 4.93 -5.22
N GLN A 121 17.61 5.02 -4.02
CA GLN A 121 16.82 6.18 -3.59
C GLN A 121 17.69 7.42 -3.38
N LEU A 122 18.92 7.26 -2.89
CA LEU A 122 19.87 8.38 -2.72
C LEU A 122 20.33 8.95 -4.07
N GLU A 123 20.34 8.13 -5.12
CA GLU A 123 20.70 8.54 -6.49
C GLU A 123 19.49 9.00 -7.33
N ALA A 124 18.27 8.87 -6.79
CA ALA A 124 17.05 9.19 -7.51
C ALA A 124 16.93 10.70 -7.76
N LYS A 125 16.48 11.06 -8.97
CA LYS A 125 16.15 12.45 -9.34
C LYS A 125 14.70 12.78 -9.11
N ASP A 126 13.84 11.78 -9.24
CA ASP A 126 12.39 11.91 -9.15
C ASP A 126 11.85 10.92 -8.12
N TYR A 127 10.83 11.35 -7.39
CA TYR A 127 10.08 10.52 -6.45
C TYR A 127 8.64 10.38 -6.96
N TYR A 128 8.25 9.14 -7.24
CA TYR A 128 6.95 8.80 -7.81
C TYR A 128 5.92 8.46 -6.73
N PHE A 129 4.68 8.92 -6.90
CA PHE A 129 3.60 8.66 -5.95
C PHE A 129 2.23 8.64 -6.64
N ASN A 130 1.16 8.55 -5.84
CA ASN A 130 -0.23 8.44 -6.32
C ASN A 130 -0.42 7.30 -7.34
N TYR A 131 0.05 6.10 -7.02
CA TYR A 131 -0.06 4.95 -7.93
C TYR A 131 -1.53 4.65 -8.28
N LYS A 132 -1.76 4.28 -9.54
CA LYS A 132 -3.07 3.87 -10.07
C LYS A 132 -2.93 2.55 -10.84
N ILE A 133 -4.04 1.82 -10.98
CA ILE A 133 -4.06 0.57 -11.72
C ILE A 133 -3.56 0.80 -13.15
N ASP A 134 -2.62 -0.02 -13.59
CA ASP A 134 -2.23 -0.13 -14.99
C ASP A 134 -3.19 -1.10 -15.69
N SER A 135 -4.11 -0.56 -16.49
CA SER A 135 -5.10 -1.36 -17.22
C SER A 135 -4.51 -2.14 -18.39
N THR A 136 -3.23 -1.95 -18.73
CA THR A 136 -2.58 -2.66 -19.84
C THR A 136 -2.01 -4.02 -19.42
N ARG A 137 -1.92 -4.28 -18.11
CA ARG A 137 -1.33 -5.49 -17.54
C ARG A 137 -2.28 -6.09 -16.49
N SER A 138 -2.30 -7.41 -16.42
CA SER A 138 -3.02 -8.14 -15.38
C SER A 138 -2.42 -9.52 -15.18
N SER A 139 -2.71 -10.12 -14.04
CA SER A 139 -2.44 -11.52 -13.77
C SER A 139 -3.74 -12.33 -13.82
N THR A 140 -3.63 -13.63 -14.01
CA THR A 140 -4.75 -14.56 -13.86
C THR A 140 -4.69 -15.18 -12.47
N LEU A 141 -5.83 -15.19 -11.77
CA LEU A 141 -5.99 -15.86 -10.48
C LEU A 141 -6.99 -17.01 -10.65
N ASN A 142 -6.62 -18.21 -10.21
CA ASN A 142 -7.57 -19.30 -10.08
C ASN A 142 -8.36 -19.14 -8.77
N PHE A 143 -9.57 -18.58 -8.87
CA PHE A 143 -10.35 -18.15 -7.72
C PHE A 143 -11.42 -19.15 -7.33
N LYS A 144 -11.42 -19.55 -6.06
CA LYS A 144 -12.42 -20.42 -5.44
C LYS A 144 -13.49 -19.58 -4.75
N GLY A 145 -14.74 -19.73 -5.18
CA GLY A 145 -15.87 -18.94 -4.69
C GLY A 145 -17.16 -19.75 -4.58
N PHE A 146 -18.26 -19.05 -4.36
CA PHE A 146 -19.61 -19.59 -4.33
C PHE A 146 -20.52 -18.72 -5.20
N GLU A 147 -21.43 -19.33 -5.95
CA GLU A 147 -22.42 -18.60 -6.75
C GLU A 147 -23.21 -17.61 -5.88
N LEU A 148 -23.54 -16.45 -6.44
CA LEU A 148 -24.35 -15.45 -5.75
C LEU A 148 -25.85 -15.71 -5.96
N ASP A 149 -26.59 -15.75 -4.86
CA ASP A 149 -28.03 -15.58 -4.85
C ASP A 149 -28.38 -14.16 -4.37
N THR A 150 -29.53 -13.64 -4.78
CA THR A 150 -30.10 -12.42 -4.20
C THR A 150 -31.30 -12.79 -3.34
N LEU A 151 -31.31 -12.35 -2.08
CA LEU A 151 -32.46 -12.50 -1.18
C LEU A 151 -33.00 -11.12 -0.78
N ILE A 152 -34.30 -11.04 -0.52
CA ILE A 152 -34.86 -9.88 0.16
C ILE A 152 -34.61 -10.01 1.65
N SER A 153 -34.06 -8.97 2.26
CA SER A 153 -33.86 -8.88 3.70
C SER A 153 -35.20 -8.75 4.41
N GLU A 154 -35.50 -9.64 5.37
CA GLU A 154 -36.73 -9.55 6.19
C GLU A 154 -36.74 -8.33 7.12
N VAL A 155 -35.56 -7.80 7.46
CA VAL A 155 -35.42 -6.65 8.37
C VAL A 155 -35.55 -5.32 7.64
N THR A 156 -35.01 -5.23 6.43
CA THR A 156 -34.92 -3.96 5.68
C THR A 156 -35.78 -3.91 4.43
N ALA A 157 -36.35 -5.03 4.00
CA ALA A 157 -37.04 -5.21 2.72
C ALA A 157 -36.18 -4.90 1.47
N LEU A 158 -34.86 -4.72 1.63
CA LEU A 158 -33.92 -4.46 0.55
C LEU A 158 -33.29 -5.75 0.01
N PRO A 159 -32.92 -5.80 -1.29
CA PRO A 159 -32.16 -6.91 -1.83
C PRO A 159 -30.76 -6.97 -1.18
N ARG A 160 -30.31 -8.18 -0.86
CA ARG A 160 -28.97 -8.46 -0.35
C ARG A 160 -28.36 -9.65 -1.07
N ILE A 161 -27.06 -9.59 -1.29
CA ILE A 161 -26.27 -10.69 -1.84
C ILE A 161 -26.14 -11.79 -0.77
N LYS A 162 -26.28 -13.05 -1.20
CA LYS A 162 -26.00 -14.24 -0.40
C LYS A 162 -25.16 -15.22 -1.20
N PHE A 163 -24.04 -15.65 -0.62
CA PHE A 163 -23.22 -16.72 -1.20
C PHE A 163 -23.90 -18.08 -1.00
N ASN A 164 -24.11 -18.82 -2.10
CA ASN A 164 -24.71 -20.14 -2.07
C ASN A 164 -23.66 -21.22 -1.78
N ARG A 165 -23.58 -21.64 -0.52
CA ARG A 165 -22.60 -22.63 -0.04
C ARG A 165 -22.71 -24.02 -0.70
N ASN A 166 -23.83 -24.32 -1.38
CA ASN A 166 -24.04 -25.59 -2.06
C ASN A 166 -23.60 -25.55 -3.54
N ARG A 167 -23.19 -24.39 -4.04
CA ARG A 167 -22.72 -24.18 -5.42
C ARG A 167 -21.34 -23.52 -5.40
N PRO A 168 -20.28 -24.25 -4.97
CA PRO A 168 -18.93 -23.76 -5.10
C PRO A 168 -18.53 -23.69 -6.58
N TYR A 169 -17.66 -22.75 -6.92
CA TYR A 169 -17.01 -22.70 -8.22
C TYR A 169 -15.51 -22.47 -8.06
N GLU A 170 -14.77 -22.83 -9.10
CA GLU A 170 -13.37 -22.52 -9.28
C GLU A 170 -13.21 -22.00 -10.70
N ARG A 171 -12.68 -20.78 -10.85
CA ARG A 171 -12.63 -20.08 -12.14
C ARG A 171 -11.37 -19.25 -12.24
N GLU A 172 -10.78 -19.24 -13.43
CA GLU A 172 -9.77 -18.25 -13.78
C GLU A 172 -10.42 -16.87 -13.91
N ILE A 173 -9.93 -15.91 -13.14
CA ILE A 173 -10.39 -14.52 -13.16
C ILE A 173 -9.23 -13.57 -13.39
N ILE A 174 -9.55 -12.40 -13.95
CA ILE A 174 -8.58 -11.31 -14.13
C ILE A 174 -8.31 -10.66 -12.76
N PHE A 175 -7.04 -10.58 -12.40
CA PHE A 175 -6.56 -9.89 -11.21
C PHE A 175 -5.69 -8.69 -11.61
N GLN A 176 -6.15 -7.49 -11.30
CA GLN A 176 -5.44 -6.25 -11.61
C GLN A 176 -4.46 -5.91 -10.47
N ASN A 177 -3.24 -6.42 -10.56
CA ASN A 177 -2.18 -6.25 -9.55
C ASN A 177 -1.05 -5.30 -9.97
N TYR A 178 -1.08 -4.79 -11.20
CA TYR A 178 -0.07 -3.85 -11.70
C TYR A 178 -0.52 -2.40 -11.53
N PHE A 179 0.42 -1.56 -11.11
CA PHE A 179 0.20 -0.15 -10.84
C PHE A 179 1.30 0.69 -11.47
N THR A 180 0.92 1.87 -11.95
CA THR A 180 1.83 2.88 -12.47
C THR A 180 1.66 4.17 -11.66
N PRO A 181 2.75 4.92 -11.38
CA PRO A 181 2.61 6.21 -10.71
C PRO A 181 1.75 7.16 -11.55
N SER A 182 0.92 7.96 -10.89
CA SER A 182 0.16 9.01 -11.56
C SER A 182 0.70 10.41 -11.31
N ASP A 183 1.69 10.53 -10.42
CA ASP A 183 2.31 11.79 -10.03
C ASP A 183 3.79 11.60 -9.68
N THR A 184 4.55 12.69 -9.73
CA THR A 184 5.99 12.71 -9.51
C THR A 184 6.44 14.06 -8.97
N ILE A 185 7.50 14.06 -8.16
CA ILE A 185 8.20 15.28 -7.74
C ILE A 185 9.69 15.11 -8.02
N THR A 186 10.33 16.16 -8.55
CA THR A 186 11.79 16.20 -8.65
C THR A 186 12.37 16.47 -7.27
N ILE A 187 13.29 15.61 -6.84
CA ILE A 187 13.90 15.67 -5.51
C ILE A 187 14.81 16.91 -5.47
N PRO A 188 14.51 17.91 -4.62
CA PRO A 188 15.33 19.11 -4.52
C PRO A 188 16.62 18.82 -3.74
N ALA A 189 17.59 19.72 -3.84
CA ALA A 189 18.80 19.65 -3.01
C ALA A 189 18.49 19.74 -1.50
N ALA A 190 17.49 20.54 -1.14
CA ALA A 190 16.97 20.66 0.22
C ALA A 190 15.56 21.25 0.20
N TYR A 191 14.81 21.00 1.28
CA TYR A 191 13.59 21.75 1.59
C TYR A 191 13.91 22.79 2.66
N ILE A 192 13.36 24.00 2.52
CA ILE A 192 13.50 25.07 3.51
C ILE A 192 12.14 25.29 4.17
N ILE A 193 12.12 25.25 5.49
CA ILE A 193 10.91 25.39 6.30
C ILE A 193 11.05 26.64 7.16
N LYS A 194 10.04 27.50 7.18
CA LYS A 194 10.08 28.70 8.03
C LYS A 194 9.97 28.28 9.50
N LYS A 195 10.74 28.94 10.37
CA LYS A 195 10.79 28.72 11.84
C LYS A 195 9.43 28.55 12.52
N GLY A 196 8.41 29.29 12.09
CA GLY A 196 7.06 29.23 12.68
C GLY A 196 6.30 27.91 12.49
N TRP A 197 6.80 26.98 11.67
CA TRP A 197 6.14 25.70 11.39
C TRP A 197 6.52 24.62 12.42
N HIS A 198 6.31 24.89 13.70
CA HIS A 198 6.69 24.00 14.80
C HIS A 198 6.12 22.58 14.65
N ALA A 199 4.86 22.45 14.21
CA ALA A 199 4.22 21.14 13.98
C ALA A 199 4.80 20.36 12.78
N VAL A 200 5.53 21.02 11.88
CA VAL A 200 6.28 20.32 10.82
C VAL A 200 7.62 19.87 11.39
N LEU A 201 8.33 20.75 12.08
CA LEU A 201 9.62 20.44 12.73
C LEU A 201 9.49 19.24 13.68
N GLU A 202 8.48 19.23 14.55
CA GLU A 202 8.20 18.11 15.46
C GLU A 202 7.97 16.79 14.71
N ARG A 203 7.30 16.82 13.56
CA ARG A 203 7.09 15.62 12.73
C ARG A 203 8.37 15.15 12.08
N LEU A 204 9.22 16.06 11.61
CA LEU A 204 10.52 15.72 11.03
C LEU A 204 11.42 15.08 12.09
N GLU A 205 11.48 15.66 13.30
CA GLU A 205 12.23 15.12 14.43
C GLU A 205 11.73 13.73 14.83
N ASN A 206 10.41 13.54 14.95
CA ASN A 206 9.82 12.23 15.23
C ASN A 206 10.16 11.17 14.18
N ASN A 207 10.41 11.58 12.93
CA ASN A 207 10.85 10.71 11.84
C ASN A 207 12.37 10.66 11.67
N LYS A 208 13.14 11.26 12.60
CA LYS A 208 14.60 11.33 12.59
C LYS A 208 15.18 11.97 11.32
N ILE A 209 14.49 12.97 10.79
CA ILE A 209 14.96 13.76 9.67
C ILE A 209 15.83 14.89 10.22
N GLU A 210 17.06 14.98 9.73
CA GLU A 210 18.00 16.04 10.12
C GLU A 210 17.53 17.41 9.59
N VAL A 211 17.54 18.41 10.47
CA VAL A 211 17.20 19.79 10.14
C VAL A 211 18.35 20.67 10.60
N THR A 212 18.85 21.51 9.69
CA THR A 212 19.91 22.48 9.98
C THR A 212 19.30 23.88 10.06
N GLU A 213 19.57 24.57 11.16
CA GLU A 213 19.15 25.96 11.36
C GLU A 213 20.05 26.92 10.56
N LEU A 214 19.46 28.02 10.08
CA LEU A 214 20.21 29.10 9.44
C LEU A 214 20.77 30.03 10.53
N GLU A 215 22.10 30.16 10.64
CA GLU A 215 22.74 30.94 11.72
C GLU A 215 22.50 32.46 11.61
N SER A 216 22.16 32.95 10.41
CA SER A 216 21.87 34.36 10.14
C SER A 216 20.72 34.50 9.14
N ASP A 217 20.09 35.67 9.12
CA ASP A 217 19.11 36.01 8.10
C ASP A 217 19.72 35.77 6.70
N THR A 218 19.03 34.99 5.88
CA THR A 218 19.55 34.50 4.60
C THR A 218 18.52 34.70 3.50
N THR A 219 18.97 35.27 2.38
CA THR A 219 18.16 35.44 1.17
C THR A 219 18.53 34.36 0.16
N LEU A 220 17.57 33.54 -0.26
CA LEU A 220 17.80 32.42 -1.18
C LEU A 220 16.86 32.51 -2.39
N PHE A 221 17.38 32.09 -3.55
CA PHE A 221 16.57 31.86 -4.75
C PHE A 221 16.02 30.43 -4.71
N VAL A 222 14.70 30.30 -4.56
CA VAL A 222 14.04 29.02 -4.24
C VAL A 222 12.81 28.82 -5.12
N GLU A 223 12.39 27.57 -5.26
CA GLU A 223 11.03 27.26 -5.69
C GLU A 223 10.10 27.30 -4.47
N SER A 224 8.98 28.01 -4.58
CA SER A 224 7.96 28.07 -3.55
C SER A 224 6.66 27.45 -4.04
N TYR A 225 5.97 26.71 -3.17
CA TYR A 225 4.68 26.09 -3.48
C TYR A 225 3.55 26.81 -2.75
N LYS A 226 2.43 26.99 -3.45
CA LYS A 226 1.16 27.38 -2.85
C LYS A 226 0.11 26.35 -3.23
N ILE A 227 -0.70 25.94 -2.24
CA ILE A 227 -1.88 25.11 -2.50
C ILE A 227 -2.83 25.91 -3.40
N GLU A 228 -3.04 25.41 -4.61
CA GLU A 228 -3.98 25.98 -5.57
C GLU A 228 -5.40 25.51 -5.25
N SER A 229 -5.55 24.20 -5.05
CA SER A 229 -6.84 23.58 -4.77
C SER A 229 -6.66 22.23 -4.08
N TYR A 230 -7.72 21.78 -3.41
CA TYR A 230 -7.88 20.41 -2.92
C TYR A 230 -9.37 20.12 -2.79
N LYS A 231 -9.73 18.85 -2.76
CA LYS A 231 -11.08 18.38 -2.43
C LYS A 231 -11.10 17.83 -1.01
N THR A 232 -12.27 17.87 -0.38
CA THR A 232 -12.48 17.38 0.99
C THR A 232 -13.65 16.43 1.01
N TYR A 233 -13.55 15.36 1.80
CA TYR A 233 -14.66 14.43 1.99
C TYR A 233 -15.88 15.16 2.58
N SER A 234 -17.08 14.84 2.12
CA SER A 234 -18.31 15.44 2.66
C SER A 234 -18.70 14.91 4.03
N ASN A 235 -18.26 13.69 4.36
CA ASN A 235 -18.52 13.02 5.64
C ASN A 235 -17.20 12.74 6.36
N PRO A 236 -17.19 12.79 7.71
CA PRO A 236 -16.01 12.45 8.47
C PRO A 236 -15.68 10.97 8.34
N TYR A 237 -14.39 10.65 8.28
CA TYR A 237 -13.85 9.30 8.38
C TYR A 237 -13.07 9.21 9.69
N GLU A 238 -13.55 8.40 10.64
CA GLU A 238 -12.95 8.30 11.99
C GLU A 238 -12.75 9.67 12.66
N GLY A 239 -13.72 10.58 12.50
CA GLY A 239 -13.67 11.94 13.05
C GLY A 239 -12.83 12.95 12.26
N HIS A 240 -12.21 12.55 11.15
CA HIS A 240 -11.35 13.40 10.34
C HIS A 240 -11.98 13.70 8.97
N TYR A 241 -11.55 14.79 8.32
CA TYR A 241 -11.94 15.16 6.96
C TYR A 241 -10.75 15.08 6.02
N PRO A 242 -10.47 13.91 5.41
CA PRO A 242 -9.36 13.76 4.48
C PRO A 242 -9.47 14.72 3.29
N HIS A 243 -8.34 15.36 2.98
CA HIS A 243 -8.17 16.14 1.75
C HIS A 243 -7.52 15.28 0.67
N TYR A 244 -7.94 15.46 -0.58
CA TYR A 244 -7.47 14.69 -1.73
C TYR A 244 -7.46 15.53 -3.00
N GLU A 245 -6.82 15.04 -4.06
CA GLU A 245 -6.58 15.82 -5.31
C GLU A 245 -5.96 17.20 -5.03
N THR A 246 -5.04 17.26 -4.07
CA THR A 246 -4.32 18.50 -3.76
C THR A 246 -3.44 18.88 -4.94
N LYS A 247 -3.62 20.12 -5.43
CA LYS A 247 -2.79 20.72 -6.47
C LYS A 247 -2.01 21.89 -5.88
N VAL A 248 -0.77 22.02 -6.34
CA VAL A 248 0.10 23.13 -5.99
C VAL A 248 0.48 23.90 -7.25
N VAL A 249 0.59 25.22 -7.12
CA VAL A 249 1.28 26.06 -8.09
C VAL A 249 2.66 26.38 -7.53
N SER A 250 3.68 26.27 -8.37
CA SER A 250 5.04 26.63 -7.99
C SER A 250 5.50 27.92 -8.67
N ALA A 251 6.37 28.65 -7.99
CA ALA A 251 7.01 29.85 -8.52
C ALA A 251 8.44 29.96 -8.00
N MET A 252 9.37 30.21 -8.91
CA MET A 252 10.75 30.58 -8.58
C MET A 252 10.79 32.02 -8.09
N GLY A 253 11.54 32.28 -7.02
CA GLY A 253 11.69 33.62 -6.50
C GLY A 253 12.74 33.74 -5.40
N THR A 254 13.12 34.97 -5.13
CA THR A 254 14.01 35.32 -4.03
C THR A 254 13.18 35.48 -2.76
N ILE A 255 13.49 34.71 -1.71
CA ILE A 255 12.79 34.75 -0.42
C ILE A 255 13.81 34.98 0.69
N GLU A 256 13.47 35.86 1.63
CA GLU A 256 14.21 36.09 2.87
C GLU A 256 13.75 35.13 3.96
N PHE A 257 14.71 34.51 4.64
CA PHE A 257 14.51 33.63 5.79
C PHE A 257 15.25 34.22 6.99
N SER A 258 14.55 34.37 8.11
CA SER A 258 15.17 34.81 9.36
C SER A 258 16.03 33.70 9.98
N ALA A 259 17.01 34.09 10.77
CA ALA A 259 17.87 33.17 11.51
C ALA A 259 17.10 32.25 12.48
N GLY A 260 17.58 31.01 12.58
CA GLY A 260 17.15 29.92 13.46
C GLY A 260 15.76 29.38 13.23
#